data_AF-A0A258NPP6-F1
#
_entry.id   AF-A0A258NPP6-F1
#
_cell.length_a   1.000
_cell.length_b   1.000
_cell.length_c   1.000
_cell.angle_alpha   90.00
_cell.angle_beta   90.00
_cell.angle_gamma   90.00
#
_symmetry.space_group_name_H-M   'P 1'
#
loop_
_entity.id
_entity.type
_entity.pdbx_description
1 polymer ?
#
loop_
_entity_poly.entity_id
_entity_poly.type
_entity_poly.pdbx_seq_one_letter_code
_entity_poly.pdbx_strand_id
1 'polypeptide(L)'
;MTAGHSPAPSSSDNESSQASSGHTALVSKLVAYLKESGRQTWEDVKFKVFAAAEMINWSTSTDIEPVHADVFSLRQTQDKAQANPCVYQVVVTRSDFLAAMAQRQQRAACELISEGFYFVAPVGVVSPQELPAPYGLVTSDQTGFTVVKAPVFTKHLLQPLQPFVAAS
;
A
#
# COMPACT_ATOMS: atom_id res chain seq x y z
N MET A 1 12.96 20.80 49.55
CA MET A 1 13.71 20.60 48.30
C MET A 1 13.69 19.12 47.98
N THR A 2 12.80 18.66 47.11
CA THR A 2 12.74 17.27 46.64
C THR A 2 12.82 17.30 45.12
N ALA A 3 13.99 16.95 44.58
CA ALA A 3 14.21 16.85 43.15
C ALA A 3 13.48 15.60 42.61
N GLY A 4 12.50 15.82 41.73
CA GLY A 4 11.83 14.74 41.02
C GLY A 4 12.75 14.16 39.94
N HIS A 5 13.10 12.89 40.06
CA HIS A 5 13.63 12.11 38.94
C HIS A 5 12.47 11.78 38.00
N SER A 6 12.48 12.32 36.78
CA SER A 6 11.66 11.77 35.69
C SER A 6 12.28 10.45 35.21
N PRO A 7 11.50 9.37 35.06
CA PRO A 7 12.00 8.16 34.43
C PRO A 7 12.27 8.44 32.95
N ALA A 8 13.41 7.94 32.44
CA ALA A 8 13.71 7.96 31.01
C ALA A 8 12.66 7.12 30.25
N PRO A 9 12.25 7.54 29.04
CA PRO A 9 11.28 6.80 28.24
C PRO A 9 11.78 5.39 27.91
N SER A 10 10.86 4.43 27.89
CA SER A 10 11.15 3.02 27.63
C SER A 10 11.62 2.81 26.19
N SER A 11 12.52 1.85 25.95
CA SER A 11 13.08 1.55 24.62
C SER A 11 12.02 1.25 23.54
N SER A 12 10.90 0.67 23.96
CA SER A 12 9.73 0.35 23.11
C SER A 12 9.00 1.58 22.55
N ASP A 13 8.97 2.69 23.29
CA ASP A 13 8.31 3.93 22.85
C ASP A 13 9.15 4.65 21.77
N ASN A 14 10.47 4.47 21.83
CA ASN A 14 11.40 5.08 20.89
C ASN A 14 11.47 4.30 19.56
N GLU A 15 11.43 2.96 19.61
CA GLU A 15 11.37 2.11 18.40
C GLU A 15 10.07 2.31 17.60
N SER A 16 8.92 2.44 18.27
CA SER A 16 7.63 2.66 17.60
C SER A 16 7.54 4.05 16.94
N SER A 17 8.12 5.08 17.57
CA SER A 17 8.20 6.44 17.04
C SER A 17 9.20 6.55 15.88
N GLN A 18 10.33 5.83 15.95
CA GLN A 18 11.33 5.76 14.88
C GLN A 18 10.83 4.95 13.67
N ALA A 19 10.10 3.85 13.88
CA ALA A 19 9.48 3.08 12.80
C ALA A 19 8.43 3.92 12.03
N SER A 20 7.59 4.66 12.75
CA SER A 20 6.58 5.56 12.16
C SER A 20 7.20 6.71 11.36
N SER A 21 8.30 7.30 11.86
CA SER A 21 9.04 8.34 11.12
C SER A 21 9.79 7.80 9.89
N GLY A 22 10.34 6.57 9.97
CA GLY A 22 10.97 5.89 8.84
C GLY A 22 9.98 5.54 7.72
N HIS A 23 8.78 5.07 8.09
CA HIS A 23 7.69 4.78 7.14
C HIS A 23 7.24 6.05 6.43
N THR A 24 6.91 7.10 7.19
CA THR A 24 6.49 8.40 6.63
C THR A 24 7.54 8.99 5.69
N ALA A 25 8.83 8.90 6.05
CA ALA A 25 9.92 9.38 5.21
C ALA A 25 10.04 8.59 3.90
N LEU A 26 9.87 7.27 3.95
CA LEU A 26 9.92 6.42 2.75
C LEU A 26 8.70 6.64 1.84
N VAL A 27 7.51 6.82 2.40
CA VAL A 27 6.29 7.22 1.66
C VAL A 27 6.53 8.55 0.92
N SER A 28 7.02 9.57 1.63
CA SER A 28 7.29 10.89 1.03
C SER A 28 8.25 10.81 -0.16
N LYS A 29 9.34 10.04 -0.03
CA LYS A 29 10.31 9.81 -1.11
C LYS A 29 9.69 9.07 -2.29
N LEU A 30 8.89 8.04 -2.00
CA LEU A 30 8.20 7.24 -3.03
C LEU A 30 7.23 8.11 -3.82
N VAL A 31 6.47 8.97 -3.16
CA VAL A 31 5.52 9.89 -3.79
C VAL A 31 6.24 10.85 -4.74
N ALA A 32 7.38 11.43 -4.32
CA ALA A 32 8.18 12.29 -5.19
C ALA A 32 8.64 11.53 -6.45
N TYR A 33 9.22 10.34 -6.27
CA TYR A 33 9.64 9.47 -7.38
C TYR A 33 8.49 9.12 -8.35
N LEU A 34 7.32 8.75 -7.81
CA LEU A 34 6.16 8.41 -8.64
C LEU A 34 5.64 9.62 -9.42
N LYS A 35 5.59 10.80 -8.81
CA LYS A 35 5.21 12.04 -9.48
C LYS A 35 6.18 12.41 -10.60
N GLU A 36 7.48 12.32 -10.36
CA GLU A 36 8.51 12.53 -11.37
C GLU A 36 8.39 11.54 -12.54
N SER A 37 7.91 10.32 -12.27
CA SER A 37 7.62 9.30 -13.30
C SER A 37 6.30 9.53 -14.08
N GLY A 38 5.62 10.66 -13.85
CA GLY A 38 4.37 11.03 -14.54
C GLY A 38 3.11 10.40 -13.94
N ARG A 39 3.12 10.11 -12.63
CA ARG A 39 1.97 9.52 -11.93
C ARG A 39 1.32 10.51 -10.96
N GLN A 40 0.00 10.48 -10.92
CA GLN A 40 -0.77 11.11 -9.86
C GLN A 40 -0.78 10.17 -8.65
N THR A 41 -0.62 10.71 -7.44
CA THR A 41 -0.59 9.91 -6.21
C THR A 41 -1.58 10.42 -5.17
N TRP A 42 -2.00 9.51 -4.29
CA TRP A 42 -2.75 9.77 -3.07
C TRP A 42 -2.14 8.91 -1.96
N GLU A 43 -2.00 9.48 -0.77
CA GLU A 43 -1.34 8.87 0.40
C GLU A 43 -2.39 8.51 1.45
N ASP A 44 -2.12 7.46 2.24
CA ASP A 44 -2.97 7.00 3.36
C ASP A 44 -4.47 6.85 2.95
N VAL A 45 -4.72 6.21 1.81
CA VAL A 45 -6.06 6.11 1.24
C VAL A 45 -6.75 4.85 1.74
N LYS A 46 -8.03 5.01 2.08
CA LYS A 46 -8.91 3.94 2.54
C LYS A 46 -10.02 3.68 1.52
N PHE A 47 -10.16 2.44 1.07
CA PHE A 47 -11.18 2.02 0.11
C PHE A 47 -12.19 1.08 0.77
N LYS A 48 -13.47 1.29 0.47
CA LYS A 48 -14.49 0.27 0.70
C LYS A 48 -14.50 -0.63 -0.53
N VAL A 49 -14.11 -1.90 -0.35
CA VAL A 49 -14.04 -2.86 -1.44
C VAL A 49 -15.17 -3.85 -1.29
N PHE A 50 -16.14 -3.78 -2.20
CA PHE A 50 -17.22 -4.76 -2.27
C PHE A 50 -16.76 -5.89 -3.19
N ALA A 51 -16.41 -7.04 -2.60
CA ALA A 51 -16.18 -8.26 -3.35
C ALA A 51 -17.46 -9.11 -3.35
N ALA A 52 -17.70 -9.86 -4.42
CA ALA A 52 -18.70 -10.92 -4.37
C ALA A 52 -18.33 -11.88 -3.23
N ALA A 53 -19.33 -12.30 -2.44
CA ALA A 53 -19.16 -13.14 -1.24
C ALA A 53 -18.38 -14.46 -1.47
N GLU A 54 -18.19 -14.85 -2.73
CA GLU A 54 -17.42 -16.03 -3.14
C GLU A 54 -15.91 -15.78 -3.31
N MET A 55 -15.47 -14.53 -3.57
CA MET A 55 -14.05 -14.21 -3.83
C MET A 55 -13.27 -13.86 -2.55
N ILE A 56 -13.99 -13.36 -1.55
CA ILE A 56 -13.49 -13.05 -0.21
C ILE A 56 -14.62 -13.55 0.68
N ASN A 57 -14.34 -14.26 1.78
CA ASN A 57 -15.33 -14.59 2.81
C ASN A 57 -15.75 -13.31 3.57
N TRP A 58 -16.20 -12.31 2.81
CA TRP A 58 -16.86 -11.09 3.21
C TRP A 58 -18.26 -11.56 3.61
N SER A 59 -18.43 -11.84 4.91
CA SER A 59 -19.78 -11.87 5.44
C SER A 59 -20.42 -10.52 5.11
N THR A 60 -21.72 -10.51 4.86
CA THR A 60 -22.53 -9.31 4.58
C THR A 60 -22.55 -8.27 5.73
N SER A 61 -21.57 -8.31 6.62
CA SER A 61 -21.37 -7.39 7.72
C SER A 61 -20.90 -6.03 7.22
N THR A 62 -21.53 -4.99 7.73
CA THR A 62 -21.15 -3.58 7.60
C THR A 62 -19.82 -3.23 8.30
N ASP A 63 -19.19 -4.17 9.01
CA ASP A 63 -18.01 -3.95 9.86
C ASP A 63 -16.68 -4.34 9.22
N ILE A 64 -16.57 -4.23 7.90
CA ILE A 64 -15.33 -4.64 7.25
C ILE A 64 -14.37 -3.47 7.20
N GLU A 65 -13.20 -3.69 7.79
CA GLU A 65 -12.12 -2.72 7.80
C GLU A 65 -11.81 -2.28 6.38
N PRO A 66 -11.78 -0.97 6.11
CA PRO A 66 -11.46 -0.49 4.79
C PRO A 66 -10.05 -0.95 4.38
N VAL A 67 -9.88 -1.14 3.08
CA VAL A 67 -8.58 -1.49 2.52
C VAL A 67 -7.69 -0.28 2.60
N HIS A 68 -6.53 -0.46 3.19
CA HIS A 68 -5.56 0.61 3.36
C HIS A 68 -4.46 0.52 2.31
N ALA A 69 -4.18 1.63 1.64
CA ALA A 69 -3.05 1.78 0.74
C ALA A 69 -2.17 2.94 1.22
N ASP A 70 -0.91 2.66 1.53
CA ASP A 70 0.06 3.70 1.90
C ASP A 70 0.20 4.73 0.77
N VAL A 71 0.35 4.24 -0.46
CA VAL A 71 0.27 5.07 -1.67
C VAL A 71 -0.58 4.38 -2.73
N PHE A 72 -1.58 5.09 -3.24
CA PHE A 72 -2.30 4.75 -4.46
C PHE A 72 -1.85 5.68 -5.58
N SER A 73 -1.71 5.17 -6.81
CA SER A 73 -1.31 6.00 -7.95
C SER A 73 -1.96 5.61 -9.27
N LEU A 74 -2.03 6.58 -10.17
CA LEU A 74 -2.50 6.43 -11.55
C LEU A 74 -1.53 7.14 -12.50
N ARG A 75 -1.42 6.67 -13.75
CA ARG A 75 -0.76 7.44 -14.80
C ARG A 75 -1.57 8.71 -15.09
N GLN A 76 -0.90 9.83 -15.32
CA GLN A 76 -1.55 11.06 -15.75
C GLN A 76 -1.93 10.95 -17.24
N THR A 77 -3.11 10.41 -17.51
CA THR A 77 -3.61 10.18 -18.88
C THR A 77 -5.13 10.36 -18.95
N GLN A 78 -5.63 10.74 -20.12
CA GLN A 78 -7.06 10.75 -20.44
C GLN A 78 -7.53 9.41 -21.03
N ASP A 79 -6.61 8.55 -21.48
CA ASP A 79 -6.93 7.21 -21.96
C ASP A 79 -7.13 6.26 -20.77
N LYS A 80 -8.38 5.90 -20.52
CA LYS A 80 -8.79 5.01 -19.42
C LYS A 80 -8.07 3.66 -19.47
N ALA A 81 -7.76 3.12 -20.66
CA ALA A 81 -7.07 1.84 -20.80
C ALA A 81 -5.59 1.91 -20.34
N GLN A 82 -5.05 3.12 -20.26
CA GLN A 82 -3.69 3.40 -19.84
C GLN A 82 -3.60 3.99 -18.42
N ALA A 83 -4.72 4.13 -17.71
CA ALA A 83 -4.75 4.74 -16.37
C ALA A 83 -3.89 3.97 -15.36
N ASN A 84 -3.82 2.64 -15.49
CA ASN A 84 -2.89 1.78 -14.76
C ASN A 84 -2.83 2.05 -13.24
N PRO A 85 -3.92 1.85 -12.48
CA PRO A 85 -3.92 2.01 -11.03
C PRO A 85 -2.89 1.09 -10.37
N CYS A 86 -2.12 1.62 -9.43
CA CYS A 86 -1.18 0.82 -8.64
C CYS A 86 -1.29 1.16 -7.15
N VAL A 87 -1.22 0.12 -6.32
CA VAL A 87 -1.07 0.23 -4.87
C VAL A 87 0.38 -0.06 -4.49
N TYR A 88 0.91 0.72 -3.54
CA TYR A 88 2.22 0.51 -2.94
C TYR A 88 2.03 0.40 -1.43
N GLN A 89 2.43 -0.74 -0.86
CA GLN A 89 2.50 -0.95 0.59
C GLN A 89 3.96 -0.78 1.04
N VAL A 90 4.21 0.18 1.91
CA VAL A 90 5.53 0.49 2.45
C VAL A 90 5.80 -0.39 3.67
N VAL A 91 6.91 -1.11 3.65
CA VAL A 91 7.37 -1.96 4.75
C VAL A 91 8.83 -1.62 5.06
N VAL A 92 9.10 -1.12 6.26
CA VAL A 92 10.44 -0.59 6.63
C VAL A 92 11.27 -1.66 7.33
N THR A 93 10.62 -2.59 8.02
CA THR A 93 11.25 -3.67 8.77
C THR A 93 10.81 -5.05 8.27
N ARG A 94 11.57 -6.09 8.65
CA ARG A 94 11.17 -7.49 8.39
C ARG A 94 9.85 -7.83 9.07
N SER A 95 9.62 -7.33 10.28
CA SER A 95 8.37 -7.52 11.00
C SER A 95 7.18 -6.89 10.26
N ASP A 96 7.33 -5.69 9.71
CA ASP A 96 6.26 -5.04 8.93
C ASP A 96 5.88 -5.88 7.71
N PHE A 97 6.90 -6.38 7.00
CA PHE A 97 6.69 -7.26 5.85
C PHE A 97 5.94 -8.53 6.23
N LEU A 98 6.37 -9.22 7.29
CA LEU A 98 5.70 -10.44 7.76
C LEU A 98 4.26 -10.17 8.23
N ALA A 99 4.02 -9.05 8.90
CA ALA A 99 2.68 -8.63 9.32
C ALA A 99 1.78 -8.36 8.10
N ALA A 100 2.27 -7.60 7.12
CA ALA A 100 1.54 -7.36 5.87
C ALA A 100 1.28 -8.65 5.09
N MET A 101 2.20 -9.62 5.13
CA MET A 101 2.04 -10.95 4.53
C MET A 101 1.10 -11.88 5.31
N ALA A 102 0.86 -11.63 6.60
CA ALA A 102 -0.17 -12.34 7.36
C ALA A 102 -1.59 -11.86 7.00
N GLN A 103 -1.76 -10.59 6.62
CA GLN A 103 -3.06 -9.98 6.32
C GLN A 103 -3.58 -10.32 4.90
N ARG A 104 -3.93 -11.58 4.67
CA ARG A 104 -4.36 -12.08 3.35
C ARG A 104 -5.53 -11.29 2.74
N GLN A 105 -6.50 -10.91 3.58
CA GLN A 105 -7.69 -10.18 3.13
C GLN A 105 -7.36 -8.79 2.60
N GLN A 106 -6.53 -8.03 3.32
CA GLN A 106 -6.05 -6.71 2.88
C GLN A 106 -5.33 -6.80 1.53
N ARG A 107 -4.43 -7.78 1.36
CA ARG A 107 -3.72 -7.97 0.09
C ARG A 107 -4.66 -8.31 -1.07
N ALA A 108 -5.59 -9.24 -0.87
CA ALA A 108 -6.54 -9.61 -1.92
C ALA A 108 -7.42 -8.41 -2.32
N ALA A 109 -7.76 -7.56 -1.36
CA ALA A 109 -8.55 -6.38 -1.62
C ALA A 109 -7.74 -5.26 -2.30
N CYS A 110 -6.44 -5.14 -2.03
CA CYS A 110 -5.52 -4.31 -2.82
C CYS A 110 -5.41 -4.78 -4.28
N GLU A 111 -5.40 -6.09 -4.54
CA GLU A 111 -5.43 -6.66 -5.89
C GLU A 111 -6.72 -6.30 -6.64
N LEU A 112 -7.85 -6.22 -5.95
CA LEU A 112 -9.14 -5.85 -6.56
C LEU A 112 -9.20 -4.38 -7.01
N ILE A 113 -8.48 -3.48 -6.33
CA ILE A 113 -8.52 -2.04 -6.62
C ILE A 113 -7.36 -1.54 -7.49
N SER A 114 -6.42 -2.42 -7.86
CA SER A 114 -5.20 -2.02 -8.57
C SER A 114 -4.81 -2.97 -9.69
N GLU A 115 -4.30 -2.41 -10.78
CA GLU A 115 -3.69 -3.21 -11.85
C GLU A 115 -2.32 -3.74 -11.44
N GLY A 116 -1.62 -3.07 -10.52
CA GLY A 116 -0.34 -3.54 -9.99
C GLY A 116 -0.24 -3.28 -8.49
N PHE A 117 0.12 -4.31 -7.74
CA PHE A 117 0.33 -4.21 -6.30
C PHE A 117 1.81 -4.44 -5.96
N TYR A 118 2.44 -3.44 -5.34
CA TYR A 118 3.84 -3.44 -4.98
C TYR A 118 4.02 -3.40 -3.46
N PHE A 119 4.98 -4.18 -2.97
CA PHE A 119 5.67 -3.85 -1.73
C PHE A 119 6.80 -2.86 -2.02
N VAL A 120 7.02 -1.92 -1.12
CA VAL A 120 8.12 -0.96 -1.17
C VAL A 120 8.92 -1.04 0.11
N ALA A 121 10.21 -1.31 -0.02
CA ALA A 121 11.06 -1.55 1.14
C ALA A 121 12.48 -1.00 0.94
N PRO A 122 13.23 -0.70 2.01
CA PRO A 122 14.67 -0.54 1.90
C PRO A 122 15.33 -1.80 1.34
N VAL A 123 16.45 -1.64 0.60
CA VAL A 123 17.24 -2.78 0.12
C VAL A 123 17.59 -3.73 1.28
N GLY A 124 17.39 -5.03 1.07
CA GLY A 124 17.68 -6.08 2.04
C GLY A 124 16.53 -6.39 3.01
N VAL A 125 15.47 -5.58 3.07
CA VAL A 125 14.30 -5.86 3.92
C VAL A 125 13.38 -6.90 3.29
N VAL A 126 13.19 -6.88 1.97
CA VAL A 126 12.36 -7.87 1.27
C VAL A 126 13.15 -8.48 0.12
N SER A 127 13.13 -9.79 0.00
CA SER A 127 13.68 -10.54 -1.12
C SER A 127 12.62 -10.72 -2.22
N PRO A 128 12.96 -10.62 -3.52
CA PRO A 128 12.01 -10.90 -4.59
C PRO A 128 11.40 -12.32 -4.52
N GLN A 129 12.17 -13.30 -4.02
CA GLN A 129 11.81 -14.72 -4.01
C GLN A 129 10.79 -15.09 -2.93
N GLU A 130 10.67 -14.30 -1.86
CA GLU A 130 9.67 -14.52 -0.80
C GLU A 130 8.29 -13.91 -1.14
N LEU A 131 8.20 -13.07 -2.17
CA LEU A 131 6.94 -12.51 -2.61
C LEU A 131 6.20 -13.48 -3.55
N PRO A 132 4.92 -13.78 -3.28
CA PRO A 132 4.05 -14.47 -4.24
C PRO A 132 4.06 -13.82 -5.63
N ALA A 133 3.84 -14.62 -6.67
CA ALA A 133 3.84 -14.19 -8.07
C ALA A 133 3.08 -12.87 -8.37
N PRO A 134 1.85 -12.62 -7.86
CA PRO A 134 1.12 -11.40 -8.20
C PRO A 134 1.79 -10.10 -7.74
N TYR A 135 2.64 -10.15 -6.70
CA TYR A 135 3.16 -8.95 -6.05
C TYR A 135 4.50 -8.50 -6.63
N GLY A 136 4.58 -7.21 -6.91
CA GLY A 136 5.81 -6.53 -7.27
C GLY A 136 6.61 -6.10 -6.05
N LEU A 137 7.87 -5.76 -6.29
CA LEU A 137 8.78 -5.21 -5.28
C LEU A 137 9.53 -4.03 -5.85
N VAL A 138 9.46 -2.92 -5.13
CA VAL A 138 10.31 -1.75 -5.33
C VAL A 138 11.24 -1.64 -4.13
N THR A 139 12.55 -1.54 -4.37
CA THR A 139 13.51 -1.30 -3.31
C THR A 139 14.03 0.13 -3.34
N SER A 140 14.27 0.70 -2.17
CA SER A 140 14.89 2.02 -2.02
C SER A 140 16.30 1.92 -1.42
N ASP A 141 17.22 2.68 -1.99
CA ASP A 141 18.56 2.94 -1.46
C ASP A 141 18.91 4.44 -1.52
N GLN A 142 20.20 4.78 -1.46
CA GLN A 142 20.66 6.17 -1.52
C GLN A 142 20.49 6.82 -2.90
N THR A 143 20.37 6.02 -3.96
CA THR A 143 20.28 6.48 -5.35
C THR A 143 18.85 6.69 -5.81
N GLY A 144 17.88 6.04 -5.17
CA GLY A 144 16.46 6.20 -5.46
C GLY A 144 15.67 4.92 -5.28
N PHE A 145 14.78 4.64 -6.24
CA PHE A 145 13.90 3.48 -6.25
C PHE A 145 14.19 2.59 -7.46
N THR A 146 14.19 1.28 -7.26
CA THR A 146 14.36 0.29 -8.32
C THR A 146 13.24 -0.75 -8.24
N VAL A 147 12.58 -1.04 -9.36
CA VAL A 147 11.66 -2.17 -9.48
C VAL A 147 12.49 -3.44 -9.63
N VAL A 148 12.60 -4.23 -8.57
CA VAL A 148 13.38 -5.49 -8.56
C VAL A 148 12.51 -6.71 -8.88
N LYS A 149 11.19 -6.57 -8.79
CA LYS A 149 10.22 -7.56 -9.24
C LYS A 149 8.97 -6.86 -9.78
N ALA A 150 8.57 -7.20 -11.00
CA ALA A 150 7.31 -6.72 -11.56
C ALA A 150 6.12 -7.51 -10.97
N PRO A 151 4.98 -6.85 -10.70
CA PRO A 151 3.74 -7.55 -10.36
C PRO A 151 3.16 -8.23 -11.60
N VAL A 152 2.23 -9.14 -11.38
CA VAL A 152 1.32 -9.56 -12.46
C VAL A 152 0.28 -8.46 -12.63
N PHE A 153 0.20 -7.90 -13.84
CA PHE A 153 -0.77 -6.85 -14.12
C PHE A 153 -2.15 -7.42 -14.41
N THR A 154 -3.13 -7.11 -13.56
CA THR A 154 -4.53 -7.47 -13.78
C THR A 154 -5.25 -6.26 -14.35
N LYS A 155 -5.66 -6.30 -15.63
CA LYS A 155 -6.36 -5.16 -16.23
C LYS A 155 -7.73 -4.95 -15.58
N HIS A 156 -7.87 -3.81 -14.89
CA HIS A 156 -9.16 -3.34 -14.42
C HIS A 156 -9.72 -2.36 -15.45
N LEU A 157 -10.83 -2.73 -16.08
CA LEU A 157 -11.60 -1.78 -16.87
C LEU A 157 -12.31 -0.84 -15.90
N LEU A 158 -11.85 0.41 -15.81
CA LEU A 158 -12.60 1.48 -15.15
C LEU A 158 -13.94 1.63 -15.87
N GLN A 159 -14.99 1.07 -15.28
CA GLN A 159 -16.33 1.20 -15.84
C GLN A 159 -16.86 2.61 -15.58
N PRO A 160 -17.55 3.23 -16.55
CA PRO A 160 -18.33 4.43 -16.27
C PRO A 160 -19.26 4.17 -15.08
N LEU A 161 -19.46 5.18 -14.24
CA LEU A 161 -20.56 5.14 -13.27
C LEU A 161 -21.82 4.80 -14.05
N GLN A 162 -22.45 3.67 -13.70
CA GLN A 162 -23.79 3.38 -14.21
C GLN A 162 -24.69 4.55 -13.78
N PRO A 163 -25.53 5.10 -14.67
CA PRO A 163 -26.47 6.12 -14.28
C PRO A 163 -27.23 5.64 -13.05
N PHE A 164 -27.29 6.47 -12.01
CA PHE A 164 -28.12 6.15 -10.86
C PHE A 164 -29.57 6.11 -11.33
N VAL A 165 -30.12 4.91 -11.49
CA VAL A 165 -31.55 4.71 -11.71
C VAL A 165 -32.18 4.73 -10.32
N ALA A 166 -32.80 5.85 -9.96
CA ALA A 166 -33.63 5.91 -8.75
C ALA A 166 -34.75 4.87 -8.89
N ALA A 167 -34.84 3.93 -7.94
CA ALA A 167 -35.98 3.03 -7.87
C ALA A 167 -37.26 3.87 -7.74
N SER A 168 -38.19 3.66 -8.67
CA SER A 168 -39.54 4.28 -8.66
C SER A 168 -40.46 3.57 -7.67
#